data_AF-A0A7C2X986-F1
#
_entry.id   AF-A0A7C2X986-F1
#
_cell.length_a   1.000
_cell.length_b   1.000
_cell.length_c   1.000
_cell.angle_alpha   90.00
_cell.angle_beta   90.00
_cell.angle_gamma   90.00
#
_symmetry.space_group_name_H-M   'P 1'
#
loop_
_entity.id
_entity.type
_entity.pdbx_description
1 polymer ?
#
loop_
_entity_poly.entity_id
_entity_poly.type
_entity_poly.pdbx_seq_one_letter_code
_entity_poly.pdbx_strand_id
1 'polypeptide(L)'
;MTDLVVFKLGASPSDPIAWGAFASGTIVEAGRVADVAALAPISARFPEDARRVAVLSGEQVAMRAIPAPPKSATKLKAAAALLLDHDQKDFLGQLPVGHAIVKLQEGHFMPFIIRIPHIRVRKGAVSDDDLKKRNAIDSGVSA
;
A
#
# COMPACT_ATOMS: atom_id res chain seq x y z
N MET A 1 18.48 -3.32 -15.53
CA MET A 1 18.58 -3.50 -14.07
C MET A 1 17.16 -3.54 -13.54
N THR A 2 16.84 -4.50 -12.67
CA THR A 2 15.50 -4.62 -12.09
C THR A 2 15.21 -3.39 -11.23
N ASP A 3 14.12 -2.67 -11.53
CA ASP A 3 13.75 -1.42 -10.86
C ASP A 3 12.45 -1.54 -10.03
N LEU A 4 11.72 -2.64 -10.23
CA LEU A 4 10.49 -2.95 -9.51
C LEU A 4 10.34 -4.45 -9.30
N VAL A 5 9.86 -4.84 -8.12
CA VAL A 5 9.45 -6.21 -7.78
C VAL A 5 8.04 -6.15 -7.21
N VAL A 6 7.13 -6.92 -7.78
CA VAL A 6 5.73 -7.02 -7.37
C VAL A 6 5.48 -8.39 -6.76
N PHE A 7 4.81 -8.42 -5.61
CA PHE A 7 4.38 -9.62 -4.92
C PHE A 7 2.86 -9.63 -4.82
N LYS A 8 2.21 -10.68 -5.31
CA LYS A 8 0.79 -10.95 -5.06
C LYS A 8 0.71 -11.88 -3.85
N LEU A 9 0.25 -11.33 -2.73
CA LEU A 9 0.13 -12.04 -1.46
C LEU A 9 -1.19 -12.84 -1.41
N GLY A 10 -1.19 -13.93 -0.63
CA GLY A 10 -2.38 -14.70 -0.32
C GLY A 10 -3.12 -14.22 0.93
N ALA A 11 -4.17 -14.96 1.32
CA ALA A 11 -4.99 -14.71 2.51
C ALA A 11 -4.22 -14.95 3.81
N SER A 12 -3.39 -15.99 3.82
CA SER A 12 -2.63 -16.48 4.96
C SER A 12 -1.13 -16.47 4.68
N PRO A 13 -0.26 -16.40 5.71
CA PRO A 13 1.17 -16.59 5.55
C PRO A 13 1.58 -17.92 4.91
N SER A 14 0.71 -18.94 4.98
CA SER A 14 0.89 -20.26 4.36
C SER A 14 0.51 -20.31 2.88
N ASP A 15 -0.08 -19.25 2.36
CA ASP A 15 -0.60 -19.25 0.99
C ASP A 15 0.51 -18.96 -0.03
N PRO A 16 0.40 -19.52 -1.24
CA PRO A 16 1.35 -19.26 -2.31
C PRO A 16 1.42 -17.78 -2.68
N ILE A 17 2.65 -17.28 -2.80
CA ILE A 17 2.92 -15.90 -3.22
C ILE A 17 3.41 -15.93 -4.65
N ALA A 18 2.72 -15.24 -5.55
CA ALA A 18 3.22 -15.00 -6.89
C ALA A 18 4.07 -13.72 -6.91
N TRP A 19 5.08 -13.67 -7.76
CA TRP A 19 5.93 -12.50 -7.86
C TRP A 19 6.40 -12.25 -9.29
N GLY A 20 6.74 -11.01 -9.57
CA GLY A 20 7.29 -10.56 -10.84
C GLY A 20 8.33 -9.46 -10.63
N ALA A 21 9.50 -9.63 -11.23
CA ALA A 21 10.54 -8.62 -11.33
C ALA A 21 10.43 -7.90 -12.66
N PHE A 22 10.58 -6.57 -12.63
CA PHE A 22 10.43 -5.69 -13.76
C PHE A 22 11.69 -4.85 -13.96
N ALA A 23 12.03 -4.61 -15.22
CA ALA A 23 13.03 -3.63 -15.63
C ALA A 23 12.44 -2.73 -16.70
N SER A 24 12.41 -1.42 -16.46
CA SER A 24 11.88 -0.44 -17.41
C SER A 24 10.43 -0.75 -17.85
N GLY A 25 9.60 -1.20 -16.90
CA GLY A 25 8.20 -1.53 -17.12
C GLY A 25 7.93 -2.88 -17.81
N THR A 26 8.96 -3.66 -18.13
CA THR A 26 8.82 -4.99 -18.73
C THR A 26 9.15 -6.06 -17.70
N ILE A 27 8.39 -7.16 -17.68
CA ILE A 27 8.68 -8.29 -16.80
C ILE A 27 9.95 -9.00 -17.27
N VAL A 28 10.91 -9.17 -16.38
CA VAL A 28 12.20 -9.83 -16.67
C VAL A 28 12.30 -11.20 -16.01
N GLU A 29 11.59 -11.40 -14.89
CA GLU A 29 11.53 -12.67 -14.18
C GLU A 29 10.19 -12.76 -13.45
N ALA A 30 9.63 -13.96 -13.32
CA ALA A 30 8.41 -14.19 -12.56
C ALA A 30 8.42 -15.59 -11.96
N GLY A 31 7.70 -15.76 -10.87
CA GLY A 31 7.62 -17.05 -10.21
C GLY A 31 6.53 -17.13 -9.15
N ARG A 32 6.53 -18.26 -8.45
CA ARG A 32 5.74 -18.49 -7.25
C ARG A 32 6.62 -19.08 -6.16
N VAL A 33 6.31 -18.74 -4.93
CA VAL A 33 6.83 -19.38 -3.74
C VAL A 33 5.68 -19.97 -2.93
N ALA A 34 5.96 -21.02 -2.18
CA ALA A 34 4.93 -21.78 -1.48
C ALA A 34 4.25 -20.96 -0.37
N ASP A 35 5.01 -20.11 0.31
CA ASP A 35 4.58 -19.36 1.50
C ASP A 35 5.49 -18.13 1.73
N VAL A 36 5.21 -17.39 2.81
CA VAL A 36 6.01 -16.24 3.24
C VAL A 36 7.44 -16.63 3.62
N ALA A 37 7.68 -17.82 4.17
CA ALA A 37 9.02 -18.24 4.58
C ALA A 37 9.95 -18.40 3.35
N ALA A 38 9.40 -18.86 2.24
CA ALA A 38 10.10 -18.97 0.97
C ALA A 38 10.32 -17.63 0.24
N LEU A 39 9.83 -16.50 0.78
CA LEU A 39 9.96 -15.17 0.16
C LEU A 39 11.33 -14.51 0.41
N ALA A 40 11.96 -14.78 1.55
CA ALA A 40 13.22 -14.14 1.94
C ALA A 40 14.37 -14.39 0.95
N PRO A 41 14.59 -15.62 0.45
CA PRO A 41 15.62 -15.87 -0.57
C PRO A 41 15.35 -15.13 -1.88
N ILE A 42 14.07 -14.99 -2.28
CA ILE A 42 13.69 -14.28 -3.50
C ILE A 42 13.93 -12.78 -3.35
N SER A 43 13.55 -12.21 -2.20
CA SER A 43 13.70 -10.77 -1.95
C SER A 43 15.17 -10.33 -1.90
N ALA A 44 16.07 -11.21 -1.43
CA ALA A 44 17.51 -10.96 -1.36
C ALA A 44 18.21 -10.97 -2.73
N ARG A 45 17.57 -11.53 -3.78
CA ARG A 45 18.13 -11.56 -5.15
C ARG A 45 18.06 -10.22 -5.86
N PHE A 46 17.25 -9.29 -5.37
CA PHE A 46 17.02 -8.01 -6.01
C PHE A 46 17.81 -6.89 -5.32
N PRO A 47 18.24 -5.87 -6.08
CA PRO A 47 18.91 -4.69 -5.52
C PRO A 47 18.12 -4.06 -4.37
N GLU A 48 18.80 -3.49 -3.39
CA GLU A 48 18.13 -2.81 -2.27
C GLU A 48 17.33 -1.56 -2.70
N ASP A 49 17.74 -0.93 -3.81
CA ASP A 49 17.06 0.22 -4.40
C ASP A 49 15.89 -0.14 -5.33
N ALA A 50 15.70 -1.43 -5.61
CA ALA A 50 14.54 -1.89 -6.37
C ALA A 50 13.26 -1.63 -5.58
N ARG A 51 12.28 -0.98 -6.20
CA ARG A 51 10.98 -0.71 -5.57
C ARG A 51 10.26 -2.03 -5.32
N ARG A 52 9.70 -2.21 -4.13
CA ARG A 52 8.95 -3.43 -3.76
C ARG A 52 7.48 -3.07 -3.56
N VAL A 53 6.60 -3.78 -4.25
CA VAL A 53 5.14 -3.57 -4.19
C VAL A 53 4.48 -4.87 -3.77
N ALA A 54 3.62 -4.81 -2.75
CA ALA A 54 2.77 -5.90 -2.34
C ALA A 54 1.33 -5.62 -2.80
N VAL A 55 0.72 -6.60 -3.47
CA VAL A 55 -0.65 -6.59 -3.95
C VAL A 55 -1.45 -7.60 -3.13
N LEU A 56 -2.51 -7.13 -2.49
CA LEU A 56 -3.46 -7.96 -1.76
C LEU A 56 -4.61 -8.37 -2.70
N SER A 57 -5.21 -9.53 -2.45
CA SER A 57 -6.44 -9.90 -3.16
C SER A 57 -7.59 -9.00 -2.72
N GLY A 58 -8.43 -8.54 -3.66
CA GLY A 58 -9.56 -7.66 -3.37
C GLY A 58 -10.59 -8.28 -2.42
N GLU A 59 -10.64 -9.62 -2.34
CA GLU A 59 -11.49 -10.36 -1.38
C GLU A 59 -11.05 -10.17 0.08
N GLN A 60 -9.77 -9.83 0.30
CA GLN A 60 -9.21 -9.47 1.61
C GLN A 60 -9.41 -7.99 1.92
N VAL A 61 -10.04 -7.22 1.02
CA VAL A 61 -10.20 -5.78 1.13
C VAL A 61 -11.68 -5.44 1.15
N ALA A 62 -12.20 -5.06 2.32
CA ALA A 62 -13.55 -4.53 2.42
C ALA A 62 -13.61 -3.14 1.75
N MET A 63 -14.17 -3.05 0.54
CA MET A 63 -14.41 -1.78 -0.14
C MET A 63 -15.87 -1.35 0.05
N ARG A 64 -16.11 -0.20 0.72
CA ARG A 64 -17.43 0.45 0.75
C ARG A 64 -17.38 1.83 0.12
N ALA A 65 -18.34 2.12 -0.76
CA ALA A 65 -18.62 3.48 -1.20
C ALA A 65 -19.17 4.31 -0.03
N ILE A 66 -18.53 5.46 0.24
CA ILE A 66 -19.00 6.43 1.23
C ILE A 66 -19.46 7.67 0.46
N PRO A 67 -20.71 8.16 0.65
CA PRO A 67 -21.14 9.41 0.04
C PRO A 67 -20.30 10.58 0.58
N ALA A 68 -19.88 11.47 -0.31
CA ALA A 68 -18.98 12.57 0.03
C ALA A 68 -19.64 13.55 1.02
N PRO A 69 -19.05 13.80 2.21
CA PRO A 69 -19.62 14.73 3.18
C PRO A 69 -19.23 16.19 2.85
N PRO A 70 -20.05 17.18 3.23
CA PRO A 70 -19.75 18.57 2.97
C PRO A 70 -18.69 19.16 3.93
N LYS A 71 -17.70 19.82 3.32
CA LYS A 71 -16.81 20.89 3.82
C LYS A 71 -15.81 20.67 4.98
N SER A 72 -15.67 19.49 5.58
CA SER A 72 -14.48 19.17 6.43
C SER A 72 -14.03 17.72 6.26
N ALA A 73 -13.56 17.40 5.05
CA ALA A 73 -13.49 16.03 4.56
C ALA A 73 -12.29 15.20 5.08
N THR A 74 -11.18 15.81 5.49
CA THR A 74 -9.92 15.06 5.67
C THR A 74 -9.86 14.28 7.00
N LYS A 75 -10.23 14.91 8.12
CA LYS A 75 -10.23 14.24 9.45
C LYS A 75 -11.28 13.14 9.53
N LEU A 76 -12.45 13.38 8.94
CA LEU A 76 -13.56 12.41 8.94
C LEU A 76 -13.25 11.20 8.04
N LYS A 77 -12.57 11.38 6.91
CA LYS A 77 -12.13 10.28 6.02
C LYS A 77 -11.13 9.34 6.72
N ALA A 78 -10.13 9.91 7.38
CA ALA A 78 -9.13 9.13 8.12
C ALA A 78 -9.74 8.39 9.32
N ALA A 79 -10.65 9.05 10.06
CA ALA A 79 -11.36 8.43 11.18
C ALA A 79 -12.30 7.30 10.75
N ALA A 80 -13.03 7.47 9.64
CA ALA A 80 -13.93 6.46 9.10
C ALA A 80 -13.18 5.23 8.58
N ALA A 81 -12.03 5.43 7.93
CA ALA A 81 -11.16 4.32 7.48
C ALA A 81 -10.58 3.49 8.64
N LEU A 82 -10.44 4.10 9.81
CA LEU A 82 -9.93 3.45 11.02
C LEU A 82 -11.07 2.96 11.96
N LEU A 83 -12.35 3.16 11.60
CA LEU A 83 -13.53 2.92 12.45
C LEU A 83 -13.36 3.51 13.86
N LEU A 84 -12.83 4.74 13.94
CA LEU A 84 -12.64 5.44 15.21
C LEU A 84 -13.95 6.04 15.70
N ASP A 85 -14.21 5.89 17.00
CA ASP A 85 -15.35 6.54 17.67
C ASP A 85 -15.23 8.06 17.64
N HIS A 86 -16.33 8.78 17.90
CA HIS A 86 -16.37 10.25 17.79
C HIS A 86 -15.24 10.93 18.59
N ASP A 87 -14.98 10.45 19.80
CA ASP A 87 -13.98 10.98 20.72
C ASP A 87 -12.53 10.63 20.30
N GLN A 88 -12.37 9.64 19.43
CA GLN A 88 -11.07 9.18 18.95
C GLN A 88 -10.58 9.94 17.70
N LYS A 89 -11.47 10.68 17.03
CA LYS A 89 -11.16 11.41 15.78
C LYS A 89 -10.22 12.59 16.03
N ASP A 90 -10.26 13.16 17.23
CA ASP A 90 -9.46 14.32 17.59
C ASP A 90 -7.97 13.99 17.75
N PHE A 91 -7.63 12.73 18.07
CA PHE A 91 -6.24 12.28 18.16
C PHE A 91 -5.52 12.29 16.81
N LEU A 92 -6.23 12.15 15.69
CA LEU A 92 -5.63 12.26 14.35
C LEU A 92 -5.03 13.65 14.10
N GLY A 93 -5.58 14.69 14.72
CA GLY A 93 -5.07 16.05 14.62
C GLY A 93 -3.91 16.37 15.56
N GLN A 94 -3.60 15.47 16.51
CA GLN A 94 -2.59 15.67 17.56
C GLN A 94 -1.33 14.84 17.33
N LEU A 95 -1.28 14.06 16.25
CA LEU A 95 -0.12 13.22 15.94
C LEU A 95 1.12 14.09 15.65
N PRO A 96 2.24 13.86 16.35
CA PRO A 96 3.49 14.52 16.00
C PRO A 96 3.93 14.15 14.58
N VAL A 97 4.66 15.05 13.92
CA VAL A 97 5.23 14.79 12.60
C VAL A 97 6.04 13.48 12.62
N GLY A 98 5.84 12.64 11.61
CA GLY A 98 6.49 11.33 11.52
C GLY A 98 5.78 10.21 12.30
N HIS A 99 4.56 10.41 12.78
CA HIS A 99 3.75 9.38 13.43
C HIS A 99 2.47 9.09 12.65
N ALA A 100 1.97 7.86 12.75
CA ALA A 100 0.71 7.45 12.13
C ALA A 100 -0.05 6.47 13.02
N ILE A 101 -1.38 6.45 12.88
CA ILE A 101 -2.25 5.43 13.48
C ILE A 101 -2.51 4.37 12.41
N VAL A 102 -2.27 3.11 12.76
CA VAL A 102 -2.50 1.95 11.90
C VAL A 102 -3.62 1.11 12.50
N LYS A 103 -4.52 0.63 11.64
CA LYS A 103 -5.49 -0.40 11.97
C LYS A 103 -5.32 -1.57 11.02
N LEU A 104 -5.20 -2.76 11.57
CA LEU A 104 -5.13 -4.01 10.81
C LEU A 104 -6.54 -4.60 10.75
N GLN A 105 -6.92 -5.16 9.59
CA GLN A 105 -8.26 -5.74 9.44
C GLN A 105 -8.39 -7.15 10.05
N GLU A 106 -7.28 -7.82 10.41
CA GLU A 106 -7.30 -9.14 11.07
C GLU A 106 -6.26 -9.26 12.20
N GLY A 107 -6.62 -9.99 13.26
CA GLY A 107 -5.77 -10.32 14.41
C GLY A 107 -5.63 -9.23 15.49
N HIS A 108 -5.60 -7.96 15.11
CA HIS A 108 -5.51 -6.81 16.04
C HIS A 108 -6.58 -5.76 15.73
N PHE A 109 -7.71 -5.87 16.42
CA PHE A 109 -8.87 -4.99 16.19
C PHE A 109 -8.67 -3.55 16.70
N MET A 110 -7.71 -3.35 17.61
CA MET A 110 -7.42 -2.05 18.19
C MET A 110 -6.36 -1.29 17.37
N PRO A 111 -6.62 -0.03 16.99
CA PRO A 111 -5.64 0.80 16.31
C PRO A 111 -4.44 1.09 17.21
N PHE A 112 -3.25 1.21 16.64
CA PHE A 112 -2.01 1.52 17.36
C PHE A 112 -1.17 2.55 16.61
N ILE A 113 -0.28 3.24 17.33
CA ILE A 113 0.59 4.28 16.76
C ILE A 113 1.91 3.66 16.31
N ILE A 114 2.38 4.07 15.13
CA ILE A 114 3.72 3.77 14.62
C ILE A 114 4.50 5.08 14.38
N ARG A 115 5.82 4.96 14.34
CA ARG A 115 6.72 6.00 13.84
C ARG A 115 7.12 5.69 12.40
N ILE A 116 6.81 6.60 11.49
CA ILE A 116 7.19 6.51 10.08
C ILE A 116 8.68 6.88 9.95
N PRO A 117 9.51 6.03 9.35
CA PRO A 117 10.91 6.37 9.10
C PRO A 117 10.98 7.58 8.15
N HIS A 118 11.92 8.49 8.43
CA HIS A 118 12.09 9.69 7.63
C HIS A 118 12.72 9.35 6.27
N ILE A 119 11.93 9.44 5.20
CA ILE A 119 12.38 9.21 3.82
C ILE A 119 12.55 10.56 3.13
N ARG A 120 13.76 10.85 2.65
CA ARG A 120 14.02 12.08 1.87
C ARG A 120 13.47 11.92 0.46
N VAL A 121 12.25 12.41 0.24
CA VAL A 121 11.66 12.49 -1.09
C VAL A 121 12.15 13.75 -1.80
N ARG A 122 12.68 13.61 -3.02
CA ARG A 122 13.06 14.76 -3.85
C ARG A 122 11.79 15.46 -4.34
N LYS A 123 11.65 16.75 -4.04
CA LYS A 123 10.55 17.57 -4.58
C LYS A 123 10.62 17.56 -6.11
N GLY A 124 9.48 17.31 -6.77
CA GLY A 124 9.41 17.15 -8.22
C GLY A 124 9.81 15.77 -8.74
N ALA A 125 10.05 14.78 -7.87
CA ALA A 125 10.28 13.40 -8.29
C ALA A 125 9.07 12.75 -8.98
N VAL A 126 7.88 13.33 -8.84
CA VAL A 126 6.66 12.92 -9.52
C VAL A 126 5.95 14.18 -10.00
N SER A 127 5.62 14.25 -11.28
CA SER A 127 4.83 15.32 -11.88
C SER A 127 3.35 14.92 -11.98
N ASP A 128 2.48 15.92 -12.15
CA ASP A 128 1.03 15.67 -12.34
C ASP A 128 0.75 14.87 -13.61
N ASP A 129 1.61 14.97 -14.63
CA ASP A 129 1.50 14.17 -15.85
C ASP A 129 1.88 12.69 -15.62
N ASP A 130 2.83 12.43 -14.71
CA ASP A 130 3.15 11.07 -14.28
C ASP A 130 1.98 10.43 -13.53
N LEU A 131 1.25 11.21 -12.73
CA LEU A 131 0.05 10.76 -12.02
C LEU A 131 -1.13 10.51 -12.98
N LYS A 132 -1.35 11.38 -13.97
CA LYS A 132 -2.41 11.21 -14.98
C LYS A 132 -2.23 9.96 -15.83
N LYS A 133 -1.01 9.69 -16.28
CA LYS A 133 -0.69 8.46 -17.03
C LYS A 133 -0.99 7.23 -16.19
N ARG A 134 -0.65 7.26 -14.90
CA ARG A 134 -0.87 6.14 -13.98
C ARG A 134 -2.36 5.90 -13.67
N ASN A 135 -3.13 6.97 -13.47
CA ASN A 135 -4.58 6.89 -13.25
C ASN A 135 -5.34 6.44 -14.51
N ALA A 136 -4.89 6.84 -15.71
CA ALA A 136 -5.50 6.40 -16.96
C ALA A 136 -5.37 4.87 -17.14
N ILE A 137 -4.23 4.31 -16.75
CA ILE A 137 -3.96 2.86 -16.82
C ILE A 137 -4.87 2.08 -15.85
N ASP A 138 -5.18 2.61 -14.67
CA ASP A 138 -6.07 1.97 -13.69
C ASP A 138 -7.58 2.15 -14.02
N SER A 139 -7.95 3.12 -14.85
CA SER A 139 -9.37 3.45 -15.14
C SER A 139 -10.00 2.74 -16.34
N GLY A 140 -9.26 1.92 -17.09
CA GLY A 140 -9.85 0.97 -18.05
C GLY A 140 -10.80 1.57 -19.12
N VAL A 141 -10.54 2.76 -19.64
CA VAL A 141 -11.22 3.28 -20.84
C VAL A 141 -10.24 3.17 -22.01
N SER A 142 -10.34 2.07 -22.74
CA SER A 142 -9.82 1.96 -24.10
C SER A 142 -10.82 2.58 -25.07
N ALA A 143 -10.29 3.36 -26.03
CA ALA A 143 -11.00 4.02 -27.13
C ALA A 143 -11.83 3.05 -27.98
#